data_AF-A0A7Y3DGM7-F1
#
_entry.id   AF-A0A7Y3DGM7-F1
#
_cell.length_a   1.000
_cell.length_b   1.000
_cell.length_c   1.000
_cell.angle_alpha   90.00
_cell.angle_beta   90.00
_cell.angle_gamma   90.00
#
_symmetry.space_group_name_H-M   'P 1'
#
loop_
_entity.id
_entity.type
_entity.pdbx_description
1 polymer ?
#
loop_
_entity_poly.entity_id
_entity_poly.type
_entity_poly.pdbx_seq_one_letter_code
_entity_poly.pdbx_strand_id
1 'polypeptide(L)'
;MKQVLEHERPPADPPARVGESPTRAGLWMALGGLSLIAILGLTAIYAGWFSSDEATAPSPTPAIADGTWFAMTSVGTDESGAVTLGVDLAEILSGEPARLAAIEDGVIAEGEELPNDVYIRNPTVRYELINFAEGVEVTVVSAVEPGTTLAISPEKLEALYAGRQVDEAIYGIAKGTPIAMNVTIADGLVSEAQAVYLP
;
A
#
# COMPACT_ATOMS: atom_id res chain seq x y z
N MET A 1 1.65 12.14 -53.51
CA MET A 1 2.80 13.01 -53.14
C MET A 1 2.28 14.44 -53.03
N LYS A 2 1.90 14.87 -51.82
CA LYS A 2 1.67 16.26 -51.41
C LYS A 2 1.79 16.30 -49.90
N GLN A 3 2.98 16.68 -49.44
CA GLN A 3 3.26 17.08 -48.07
C GLN A 3 2.53 18.40 -47.79
N VAL A 4 1.88 18.51 -46.64
CA VAL A 4 1.43 19.80 -46.11
C VAL A 4 2.04 19.93 -44.72
N LEU A 5 2.79 21.03 -44.58
CA LEU A 5 3.66 21.41 -43.48
C LEU A 5 2.91 21.49 -42.14
N GLU A 6 3.55 20.92 -41.12
CA GLU A 6 3.38 21.28 -39.72
C GLU A 6 3.69 22.77 -39.50
N HIS A 7 2.88 23.43 -38.67
CA HIS A 7 3.17 24.75 -38.13
C HIS A 7 3.21 24.62 -36.61
N GLU A 8 4.41 24.37 -36.09
CA GLU A 8 4.71 24.38 -34.66
C GLU A 8 4.43 25.79 -34.11
N ARG A 9 3.55 25.88 -33.11
CA ARG A 9 3.48 27.06 -32.25
C ARG A 9 4.46 26.88 -31.10
N PRO A 10 5.35 27.86 -30.84
CA PRO A 10 6.22 27.82 -29.66
C PRO A 10 5.39 27.89 -28.35
N PRO A 11 5.83 27.22 -27.27
CA PRO A 11 5.14 27.25 -25.99
C PRO A 11 5.18 28.65 -25.35
N ALA A 12 4.09 29.02 -24.67
CA ALA A 12 4.02 30.24 -23.88
C ALA A 12 4.74 30.07 -22.55
N ASP A 13 5.59 31.04 -22.20
CA ASP A 13 6.31 31.11 -20.92
C ASP A 13 5.37 31.24 -19.71
N PRO A 14 5.71 30.63 -18.56
CA PRO A 14 4.95 30.76 -17.31
C PRO A 14 5.24 32.10 -16.59
N PRO A 15 4.23 32.79 -16.02
CA PRO A 15 4.47 33.96 -15.18
C PRO A 15 4.99 33.59 -13.78
N ALA A 16 6.14 34.18 -13.47
CA ALA A 16 6.82 34.47 -12.20
C ALA A 16 6.28 33.91 -10.86
N ARG A 17 7.15 33.17 -10.16
CA ARG A 17 7.18 33.08 -8.69
C ARG A 17 7.60 34.43 -8.10
N VAL A 18 6.76 35.01 -7.23
CA VAL A 18 7.13 36.09 -6.32
C VAL A 18 6.47 35.81 -4.97
N GLY A 19 7.27 35.67 -3.92
CA GLY A 19 6.74 35.45 -2.57
C GLY A 19 7.79 34.98 -1.57
N GLU A 20 8.91 35.69 -1.46
CA GLU A 20 9.69 35.67 -0.22
C GLU A 20 8.93 36.46 0.85
N SER A 21 8.82 35.89 2.06
CA SER A 21 8.99 36.71 3.26
C SER A 21 9.64 35.87 4.37
N PRO A 22 10.74 36.35 4.96
CA PRO A 22 11.38 35.76 6.12
C PRO A 22 10.72 36.28 7.41
N THR A 23 11.24 35.82 8.56
CA THR A 23 11.05 36.33 9.94
C THR A 23 9.92 35.76 10.79
N ARG A 24 10.29 34.97 11.82
CA ARG A 24 10.28 35.34 13.26
C ARG A 24 10.58 34.05 14.07
N ALA A 25 11.71 33.96 14.78
CA ALA A 25 11.98 34.55 16.09
C ALA A 25 11.10 33.97 17.23
N GLY A 26 11.77 33.25 18.14
CA GLY A 26 11.26 32.72 19.42
C GLY A 26 11.88 31.34 19.66
N LEU A 27 13.05 31.17 20.27
CA LEU A 27 13.55 31.67 21.56
C LEU A 27 12.49 31.61 22.66
N TRP A 28 12.32 30.41 23.23
CA TRP A 28 11.92 30.24 24.62
C TRP A 28 12.93 29.32 25.30
N MET A 29 13.80 29.96 26.09
CA MET A 29 14.49 29.32 27.20
C MET A 29 13.50 29.17 28.36
N ALA A 30 13.43 27.98 28.94
CA ALA A 30 13.12 27.71 30.35
C ALA A 30 13.65 26.29 30.59
N LEU A 31 14.83 26.03 31.17
CA LEU A 31 15.36 26.44 32.48
C LEU A 31 14.34 26.15 33.59
N GLY A 32 14.43 24.95 34.16
CA GLY A 32 13.75 24.61 35.40
C GLY A 32 13.80 23.13 35.75
N GLY A 33 14.55 22.79 36.79
CA GLY A 33 14.20 21.63 37.63
C GLY A 33 15.16 20.46 37.64
N LEU A 34 16.42 20.72 37.99
CA LEU A 34 17.26 19.71 38.64
C LEU A 34 16.59 19.35 39.99
N SER A 35 15.98 18.18 40.12
CA SER A 35 15.63 17.60 41.43
C SER A 35 16.45 16.34 41.64
N LEU A 36 17.59 16.55 42.30
CA LEU A 36 18.32 15.54 43.05
C LEU A 36 17.40 15.07 44.20
N ILE A 37 16.93 13.83 44.15
CA ILE A 37 16.52 13.11 45.35
C ILE A 37 17.48 11.93 45.50
N ALA A 38 18.48 12.14 46.34
CA ALA A 38 19.28 11.09 46.92
C ALA A 38 18.43 10.38 47.98
N ILE A 39 18.16 9.08 47.80
CA ILE A 39 17.79 8.20 48.91
C ILE A 39 18.80 7.06 48.92
N LEU A 40 19.73 7.20 49.87
CA LEU A 40 20.58 6.16 50.40
C LEU A 40 19.74 5.14 51.18
N GLY A 41 19.93 3.87 50.86
CA GLY A 41 19.96 2.80 51.85
C GLY A 41 18.67 2.06 52.14
N LEU A 42 18.53 0.88 51.53
CA LEU A 42 18.27 -0.33 52.30
C LEU A 42 18.74 -1.58 51.53
N THR A 43 19.87 -2.14 51.96
CA THR A 43 20.30 -3.49 51.61
C THR A 43 19.42 -4.50 52.33
N ALA A 44 18.49 -5.13 51.60
CA ALA A 44 17.88 -6.39 52.00
C ALA A 44 18.30 -7.45 50.99
N ILE A 45 19.17 -8.34 51.45
CA ILE A 45 19.57 -9.57 50.77
C ILE A 45 18.30 -10.43 50.66
N TYR A 46 17.67 -10.45 49.49
CA TYR A 46 16.68 -11.46 49.13
C TYR A 46 17.28 -12.29 48.00
N ALA A 47 18.03 -13.33 48.39
CA ALA A 47 18.34 -14.44 47.51
C ALA A 47 17.06 -15.27 47.32
N GLY A 48 16.13 -14.72 46.56
CA GLY A 48 14.93 -15.40 46.10
C GLY A 48 14.93 -15.36 44.57
N TRP A 49 15.54 -16.38 43.95
CA TRP A 49 14.95 -17.16 42.88
C TRP A 49 13.83 -16.50 42.03
N PHE A 50 14.07 -15.31 41.49
CA PHE A 50 13.27 -14.84 40.35
C PHE A 50 13.70 -15.69 39.17
N SER A 51 13.04 -16.84 39.02
CA SER A 51 12.77 -17.38 37.69
C SER A 51 12.16 -16.21 36.93
N SER A 52 12.94 -15.60 36.03
CA SER A 52 12.41 -14.82 34.93
C SER A 52 11.58 -15.80 34.12
N ASP A 53 10.34 -15.99 34.54
CA ASP A 53 9.29 -16.51 33.69
C ASP A 53 9.10 -15.38 32.67
N GLU A 54 9.93 -15.44 31.62
CA GLU A 54 9.86 -14.61 30.45
C GLU A 54 8.52 -14.97 29.81
N ALA A 55 7.47 -14.34 30.35
CA ALA A 55 6.11 -14.47 29.88
C ALA A 55 6.14 -14.08 28.41
N THR A 56 6.26 -15.10 27.57
CA THR A 56 6.28 -14.98 26.13
C THR A 56 4.91 -14.40 25.82
N ALA A 57 4.88 -13.09 25.58
CA ALA A 57 3.67 -12.42 25.12
C ALA A 57 3.20 -13.22 23.90
N PRO A 58 1.91 -13.61 23.82
CA PRO A 58 1.43 -14.34 22.67
C PRO A 58 1.76 -13.52 21.44
N SER A 59 2.44 -14.13 20.46
CA SER A 59 2.70 -13.49 19.18
C SER A 59 1.37 -12.96 18.65
N PRO A 60 1.31 -11.69 18.20
CA PRO A 60 0.07 -11.14 17.66
C PRO A 60 -0.41 -12.06 16.54
N THR A 61 -1.68 -12.47 16.60
CA THR A 61 -2.29 -13.22 15.50
C THR A 61 -2.30 -12.33 14.26
N PRO A 62 -1.81 -12.81 13.10
CA PRO A 62 -1.84 -12.05 11.85
C PRO A 62 -3.27 -11.58 11.54
N ALA A 63 -3.42 -10.34 11.09
CA ALA A 63 -4.72 -9.76 10.77
C ALA A 63 -5.40 -10.44 9.57
N ILE A 64 -4.59 -10.96 8.64
CA ILE A 64 -5.03 -11.78 7.52
C ILE A 64 -4.37 -13.16 7.63
N ALA A 65 -5.15 -14.21 7.41
CA ALA A 65 -4.65 -15.58 7.45
C ALA A 65 -3.72 -15.88 6.25
N ASP A 66 -2.78 -16.80 6.47
CA ASP A 66 -1.89 -17.29 5.42
C ASP A 66 -2.69 -17.92 4.27
N GLY A 67 -2.20 -17.71 3.04
CA GLY A 67 -2.85 -18.16 1.81
C GLY A 67 -2.79 -17.13 0.70
N THR A 68 -3.38 -17.48 -0.45
CA THR A 68 -3.49 -16.58 -1.61
C THR A 68 -4.87 -15.97 -1.66
N TRP A 69 -4.90 -14.64 -1.81
CA TRP A 69 -6.11 -13.83 -1.74
C TRP A 69 -6.18 -12.88 -2.93
N PHE A 70 -7.39 -12.63 -3.42
CA PHE A 70 -7.64 -11.47 -4.29
C PHE A 70 -7.88 -10.24 -3.40
N ALA A 71 -7.21 -9.14 -3.72
CA ALA A 71 -7.30 -7.92 -2.93
C ALA A 71 -7.20 -6.67 -3.81
N MET A 72 -7.88 -5.62 -3.37
CA MET A 72 -7.53 -4.26 -3.76
C MET A 72 -6.39 -3.81 -2.86
N THR A 73 -5.29 -3.36 -3.46
CA THR A 73 -4.09 -3.02 -2.69
C THR A 73 -3.75 -1.54 -2.80
N SER A 74 -3.21 -1.00 -1.72
CA SER A 74 -2.56 0.30 -1.69
C SER A 74 -1.11 0.12 -1.27
N VAL A 75 -0.24 1.06 -1.64
CA VAL A 75 1.19 0.98 -1.32
C VAL A 75 1.58 2.19 -0.50
N GLY A 76 2.36 1.96 0.55
CA GLY A 76 2.80 3.02 1.45
C GLY A 76 4.07 2.63 2.19
N THR A 77 4.36 3.37 3.25
CA THR A 77 5.50 3.10 4.13
C THR A 77 5.05 3.13 5.58
N ASP A 78 5.64 2.27 6.41
CA ASP A 78 5.43 2.30 7.86
C ASP A 78 6.25 3.40 8.56
N GLU A 79 6.17 3.47 9.88
CA GLU A 79 6.90 4.45 10.70
C GLU A 79 8.44 4.29 10.62
N SER A 80 8.93 3.11 10.23
CA SER A 80 10.35 2.84 10.02
C SER A 80 10.83 3.24 8.62
N GLY A 81 9.90 3.56 7.71
CA GLY A 81 10.17 3.84 6.31
C GLY A 81 10.24 2.59 5.43
N ALA A 82 9.91 1.41 5.96
CA ALA A 82 9.81 0.18 5.19
C ALA A 82 8.54 0.22 4.32
N VAL A 83 8.62 -0.27 3.09
CA VAL A 83 7.47 -0.32 2.19
C VAL A 83 6.47 -1.36 2.67
N THR A 84 5.20 -0.98 2.70
CA THR A 84 4.08 -1.83 3.12
C THR A 84 3.03 -1.92 2.04
N LEU A 85 2.37 -3.08 1.96
CA LEU A 85 1.17 -3.28 1.14
C LEU A 85 -0.05 -3.18 2.04
N GLY A 86 -0.91 -2.20 1.80
CA GLY A 86 -2.26 -2.19 2.35
C GLY A 86 -3.12 -3.17 1.57
N VAL A 87 -3.62 -4.22 2.22
CA VAL A 87 -4.42 -5.29 1.61
C VAL A 87 -5.87 -5.14 2.05
N ASP A 88 -6.75 -4.89 1.08
CA ASP A 88 -8.21 -4.87 1.27
C ASP A 88 -8.82 -6.05 0.49
N LEU A 89 -9.23 -7.08 1.23
CA LEU A 89 -9.70 -8.34 0.65
C LEU A 89 -10.98 -8.11 -0.16
N ALA A 90 -11.02 -8.66 -1.37
CA ALA A 90 -12.17 -8.59 -2.24
C ALA A 90 -12.47 -9.96 -2.85
N GLU A 91 -13.70 -10.13 -3.32
CA GLU A 91 -14.09 -11.36 -4.02
C GLU A 91 -14.20 -11.08 -5.51
N ILE A 92 -13.53 -11.90 -6.32
CA ILE A 92 -13.72 -11.93 -7.77
C ILE A 92 -14.71 -13.05 -8.11
N LEU A 93 -15.90 -12.65 -8.56
CA LEU A 93 -16.99 -13.56 -8.90
C LEU A 93 -17.15 -13.61 -10.42
N SER A 94 -17.59 -14.73 -10.96
CA SER A 94 -17.92 -14.87 -12.39
C SER A 94 -19.26 -15.59 -12.62
N GLY A 95 -19.85 -15.38 -13.79
CA GLY A 95 -21.08 -16.06 -14.23
C GLY A 95 -22.30 -15.78 -13.33
N GLU A 96 -23.01 -16.84 -12.95
CA GLU A 96 -24.24 -16.73 -12.14
C GLU A 96 -23.98 -16.12 -10.74
N PRO A 97 -22.96 -16.55 -9.96
CA PRO A 97 -22.60 -15.89 -8.71
C PRO A 97 -22.32 -14.39 -8.85
N ALA A 98 -21.63 -13.98 -9.92
CA ALA A 98 -21.35 -12.57 -10.18
C ALA A 98 -22.64 -11.77 -10.40
N ARG A 99 -23.55 -12.30 -11.23
CA ARG A 99 -24.84 -11.65 -11.49
C ARG A 99 -25.67 -11.52 -10.21
N LEU A 100 -25.76 -12.58 -9.41
CA LEU A 100 -26.52 -12.56 -8.15
C LEU A 100 -25.94 -11.54 -7.15
N ALA A 101 -24.62 -11.51 -7.00
CA ALA A 101 -23.96 -10.52 -6.15
C ALA A 101 -24.17 -9.09 -6.64
N ALA A 102 -24.10 -8.85 -7.96
CA ALA A 102 -24.37 -7.54 -8.54
C ALA A 102 -25.82 -7.08 -8.35
N ILE A 103 -26.79 -8.00 -8.39
CA ILE A 103 -28.20 -7.73 -8.04
C ILE A 103 -28.31 -7.39 -6.55
N GLU A 104 -27.69 -8.19 -5.67
CA GLU A 104 -27.71 -7.99 -4.22
C GLU A 104 -27.14 -6.63 -3.82
N ASP A 105 -26.06 -6.21 -4.47
CA ASP A 105 -25.42 -4.91 -4.25
C ASP A 105 -26.13 -3.75 -4.99
N GLY A 106 -27.17 -4.04 -5.77
CA GLY A 106 -27.98 -3.04 -6.49
C GLY A 106 -27.29 -2.43 -7.72
N VAL A 107 -26.26 -3.08 -8.26
CA VAL A 107 -25.52 -2.64 -9.45
C VAL A 107 -26.34 -2.87 -10.73
N ILE A 108 -27.13 -3.96 -10.76
CA ILE A 108 -28.05 -4.30 -11.86
C ILE A 108 -29.41 -4.73 -11.31
N ALA A 109 -30.45 -4.65 -12.13
CA ALA A 109 -31.79 -5.12 -11.76
C ALA A 109 -31.95 -6.64 -11.96
N GLU A 110 -32.99 -7.23 -11.34
CA GLU A 110 -33.37 -8.61 -11.62
C GLU A 110 -33.70 -8.81 -13.11
N GLY A 111 -33.05 -9.80 -13.74
CA GLY A 111 -33.21 -10.10 -15.17
C GLY A 111 -32.35 -9.24 -16.10
N GLU A 112 -31.60 -8.27 -15.59
CA GLU A 112 -30.57 -7.55 -16.34
C GLU A 112 -29.31 -8.41 -16.47
N GLU A 113 -28.62 -8.28 -17.61
CA GLU A 113 -27.34 -8.95 -17.84
C GLU A 113 -26.20 -8.13 -17.25
N LEU A 114 -25.22 -8.81 -16.65
CA LEU A 114 -24.03 -8.14 -16.15
C LEU A 114 -23.20 -7.65 -17.35
N PRO A 115 -22.77 -6.37 -17.39
CA PRO A 115 -22.03 -5.84 -18.55
C PRO A 115 -20.70 -6.56 -18.83
N ASN A 116 -20.09 -7.11 -17.79
CA ASN A 116 -18.85 -7.90 -17.85
C ASN A 116 -19.09 -9.29 -17.24
N ASP A 117 -18.33 -10.31 -17.66
CA ASP A 117 -18.47 -11.67 -17.12
C ASP A 117 -17.97 -11.83 -15.66
N VAL A 118 -17.36 -10.77 -15.13
CA VAL A 118 -16.73 -10.74 -13.81
C VAL A 118 -17.32 -9.59 -12.99
N TYR A 119 -17.58 -9.86 -11.71
CA TYR A 119 -17.98 -8.86 -10.73
C TYR A 119 -17.03 -8.92 -9.53
N ILE A 120 -16.44 -7.78 -9.17
CA ILE A 120 -15.62 -7.66 -7.96
C ILE A 120 -16.50 -7.13 -6.84
N ARG A 121 -16.72 -7.98 -5.84
CA ARG A 121 -17.50 -7.62 -4.65
C ARG A 121 -16.54 -7.22 -3.53
N ASN A 122 -16.69 -5.98 -3.07
CA ASN A 122 -15.98 -5.45 -1.90
C ASN A 122 -16.93 -4.56 -1.09
N PRO A 123 -17.77 -5.15 -0.21
CA PRO A 123 -18.81 -4.41 0.49
C PRO A 123 -18.26 -3.58 1.65
N THR A 124 -17.02 -3.82 2.08
CA THR A 124 -16.40 -3.11 3.19
C THR A 124 -14.93 -2.90 2.90
N VAL A 125 -14.56 -1.66 2.62
CA VAL A 125 -13.17 -1.28 2.40
C VAL A 125 -12.43 -1.25 3.73
N ARG A 126 -11.48 -2.16 3.93
CA ARG A 126 -10.62 -2.22 5.10
C ARG A 126 -9.22 -2.68 4.70
N TYR A 127 -8.27 -1.75 4.76
CA TYR A 127 -6.86 -2.05 4.53
C TYR A 127 -6.17 -2.55 5.78
N GLU A 128 -5.57 -3.74 5.69
CA GLU A 128 -4.56 -4.21 6.63
C GLU A 128 -3.17 -3.93 6.07
N LEU A 129 -2.31 -3.26 6.83
CA LEU A 129 -0.95 -2.96 6.41
C LEU A 129 -0.04 -4.16 6.68
N ILE A 130 0.53 -4.72 5.62
CA ILE A 130 1.36 -5.92 5.69
C ILE A 130 2.73 -5.62 5.09
N ASN A 131 3.77 -6.03 5.80
CA ASN A 131 5.15 -5.92 5.34
C ASN A 131 5.45 -6.96 4.27
N PHE A 132 6.33 -6.61 3.35
CA PHE A 132 6.88 -7.55 2.38
C PHE A 132 7.91 -8.48 3.04
N ALA A 133 7.94 -9.75 2.62
CA ALA A 133 9.02 -10.66 2.98
C ALA A 133 10.34 -10.21 2.34
N GLU A 134 11.48 -10.57 2.93
CA GLU A 134 12.79 -10.18 2.39
C GLU A 134 13.01 -10.77 0.99
N GLY A 135 13.41 -9.91 0.04
CA GLY A 135 13.73 -10.32 -1.33
C GLY A 135 12.53 -10.68 -2.20
N VAL A 136 11.30 -10.39 -1.76
CA VAL A 136 10.11 -10.61 -2.58
C VAL A 136 10.09 -9.67 -3.79
N GLU A 137 9.68 -10.21 -4.93
CA GLU A 137 9.40 -9.44 -6.13
C GLU A 137 7.89 -9.36 -6.36
N VAL A 138 7.45 -8.19 -6.83
CA VAL A 138 6.08 -7.94 -7.22
C VAL A 138 5.97 -8.11 -8.73
N THR A 139 5.06 -8.97 -9.17
CA THR A 139 4.79 -9.17 -10.59
C THR A 139 3.74 -8.15 -11.06
N VAL A 140 4.08 -7.34 -12.05
CA VAL A 140 3.18 -6.34 -12.65
C VAL A 140 3.02 -6.57 -14.15
N VAL A 141 1.97 -6.01 -14.77
CA VAL A 141 1.71 -6.16 -16.21
C VAL A 141 2.41 -5.03 -16.97
N SER A 142 3.16 -5.38 -18.01
CA SER A 142 3.81 -4.40 -18.90
C SER A 142 2.76 -3.63 -19.72
N ALA A 143 2.87 -2.31 -19.77
CA ALA A 143 2.08 -1.49 -20.70
C ALA A 143 2.70 -1.43 -22.11
N VAL A 144 3.96 -1.86 -22.26
CA VAL A 144 4.68 -1.79 -23.54
C VAL A 144 4.37 -3.01 -24.40
N GLU A 145 4.33 -4.19 -23.80
CA GLU A 145 4.12 -5.46 -24.50
C GLU A 145 2.93 -6.20 -23.87
N PRO A 146 1.77 -6.22 -24.57
CA PRO A 146 0.58 -6.89 -24.07
C PRO A 146 0.83 -8.37 -23.79
N GLY A 147 0.40 -8.84 -22.61
CA GLY A 147 0.60 -10.23 -22.17
C GLY A 147 1.95 -10.51 -21.52
N THR A 148 2.85 -9.52 -21.45
CA THR A 148 4.12 -9.63 -20.73
C THR A 148 3.99 -9.12 -19.30
N THR A 149 4.61 -9.82 -18.35
CA THR A 149 4.74 -9.39 -16.96
C THR A 149 6.18 -8.97 -16.62
N LEU A 150 6.35 -8.09 -15.65
CA LEU A 150 7.63 -7.62 -15.14
C LEU A 150 7.69 -7.90 -13.64
N ALA A 151 8.84 -8.39 -13.17
CA ALA A 151 9.14 -8.44 -11.74
C ALA A 151 9.77 -7.11 -11.31
N ILE A 152 9.22 -6.49 -10.26
CA ILE A 152 9.72 -5.23 -9.70
C ILE A 152 9.85 -5.35 -8.18
N SER A 153 10.75 -4.57 -7.58
CA SER A 153 10.87 -4.53 -6.13
C SER A 153 9.71 -3.74 -5.48
N PRO A 154 9.42 -3.97 -4.19
CA PRO A 154 8.44 -3.17 -3.44
C PRO A 154 8.71 -1.66 -3.49
N GLU A 155 9.96 -1.21 -3.44
CA GLU A 155 10.32 0.20 -3.52
C GLU A 155 9.97 0.81 -4.86
N LYS A 156 10.13 0.03 -5.94
CA LYS A 156 9.74 0.46 -7.28
C LYS A 156 8.22 0.52 -7.43
N LEU A 157 7.51 -0.44 -6.85
CA LEU A 157 6.05 -0.41 -6.77
C LEU A 157 5.56 0.83 -6.00
N GLU A 158 6.16 1.16 -4.87
CA GLU A 158 5.81 2.35 -4.09
C GLU A 158 6.10 3.64 -4.87
N ALA A 159 7.25 3.72 -5.55
CA ALA A 159 7.56 4.85 -6.43
C ALA A 159 6.49 5.06 -7.52
N LEU A 160 6.09 3.98 -8.20
CA LEU A 160 5.00 3.99 -9.18
C LEU A 160 3.68 4.47 -8.58
N TYR A 161 3.30 3.91 -7.43
CA TYR A 161 2.05 4.25 -6.74
C TYR A 161 2.02 5.70 -6.26
N ALA A 162 3.17 6.26 -5.88
CA ALA A 162 3.33 7.67 -5.56
C ALA A 162 3.29 8.59 -6.80
N GLY A 163 3.29 8.01 -8.01
CA GLY A 163 3.35 8.72 -9.29
C GLY A 163 4.74 9.25 -9.61
N ARG A 164 5.80 8.66 -9.05
CA ARG A 164 7.18 8.96 -9.46
C ARG A 164 7.49 8.22 -10.75
N GLN A 165 8.28 8.90 -11.58
CA GLN A 165 8.68 8.36 -12.87
C GLN A 165 9.64 7.19 -12.66
N VAL A 166 9.37 6.09 -13.33
CA VAL A 166 10.27 4.93 -13.44
C VAL A 166 10.50 4.64 -14.92
N ASP A 167 11.52 3.84 -15.22
CA ASP A 167 11.96 3.60 -16.60
C ASP A 167 11.01 2.68 -17.39
N GLU A 168 10.04 2.05 -16.72
CA GLU A 168 9.09 1.10 -17.29
C GLU A 168 7.66 1.63 -17.30
N ALA A 169 6.99 1.49 -18.45
CA ALA A 169 5.56 1.71 -18.53
C ALA A 169 4.82 0.46 -18.02
N ILE A 170 4.09 0.61 -16.92
CA ILE A 170 3.33 -0.46 -16.27
C ILE A 170 1.84 -0.20 -16.40
N TYR A 171 1.08 -1.23 -16.75
CA TYR A 171 -0.35 -1.13 -16.96
C TYR A 171 -1.09 -1.10 -15.62
N GLY A 172 -2.17 -0.31 -15.57
CA GLY A 172 -3.15 -0.37 -14.47
C GLY A 172 -2.67 0.22 -13.13
N ILE A 173 -1.47 0.80 -13.04
CA ILE A 173 -0.99 1.46 -11.84
C ILE A 173 -1.01 2.97 -12.06
N ALA A 174 -2.05 3.61 -11.53
CA ALA A 174 -2.17 5.07 -11.49
C ALA A 174 -1.90 5.58 -10.07
N LYS A 175 -1.40 6.82 -9.98
CA LYS A 175 -1.05 7.44 -8.69
C LYS A 175 -2.22 7.37 -7.70
N GLY A 176 -1.98 6.78 -6.54
CA GLY A 176 -2.95 6.68 -5.45
C GLY A 176 -4.22 5.88 -5.75
N THR A 177 -4.24 5.12 -6.86
CA THR A 177 -5.38 4.29 -7.25
C THR A 177 -5.14 2.86 -6.80
N PRO A 178 -6.09 2.21 -6.11
CA PRO A 178 -5.92 0.82 -5.69
C PRO A 178 -5.57 -0.10 -6.85
N ILE A 179 -4.66 -1.04 -6.59
CA ILE A 179 -4.19 -2.01 -7.59
C ILE A 179 -4.90 -3.33 -7.30
N ALA A 180 -5.55 -3.94 -8.29
CA ALA A 180 -6.09 -5.28 -8.14
C ALA A 180 -4.93 -6.29 -8.17
N MET A 181 -4.77 -7.09 -7.12
CA MET A 181 -3.69 -8.06 -7.02
C MET A 181 -4.15 -9.40 -6.46
N ASN A 182 -3.50 -10.47 -6.90
CA ASN A 182 -3.41 -11.70 -6.12
C ASN A 182 -2.23 -11.54 -5.15
N VAL A 183 -2.48 -11.70 -3.85
CA VAL A 183 -1.49 -11.54 -2.79
C VAL A 183 -1.37 -12.85 -2.03
N THR A 184 -0.17 -13.39 -1.90
CA THR A 184 0.11 -14.54 -1.05
C THR A 184 0.71 -14.05 0.26
N ILE A 185 0.07 -14.44 1.37
CA ILE A 185 0.52 -14.15 2.73
C ILE A 185 1.06 -15.43 3.35
N ALA A 186 2.25 -15.35 3.93
CA ALA A 186 2.88 -16.43 4.67
C ALA A 186 3.59 -15.86 5.90
N ASP A 187 3.38 -16.45 7.07
CA ASP A 187 3.94 -15.99 8.35
C ASP A 187 3.62 -14.50 8.64
N GLY A 188 2.45 -14.03 8.19
CA GLY A 188 2.02 -12.64 8.33
C GLY A 188 2.76 -11.62 7.46
N LEU A 189 3.51 -12.06 6.44
CA LEU A 189 4.22 -11.22 5.47
C LEU A 189 3.69 -11.46 4.05
N VAL A 190 3.81 -10.46 3.18
CA VAL A 190 3.56 -10.64 1.74
C VAL A 190 4.73 -11.39 1.13
N SER A 191 4.51 -12.66 0.79
CA SER A 191 5.51 -13.53 0.16
C SER A 191 5.44 -13.52 -1.37
N GLU A 192 4.33 -13.08 -1.94
CA GLU A 192 4.14 -12.88 -3.38
C GLU A 192 3.03 -11.85 -3.61
N ALA A 193 3.17 -11.00 -4.64
CA ALA A 193 2.10 -10.13 -5.08
C ALA A 193 2.11 -10.02 -6.61
N GLN A 194 0.96 -10.23 -7.24
CA GLN A 194 0.81 -10.19 -8.69
C GLN A 194 -0.36 -9.28 -9.08
N ALA A 195 -0.08 -8.20 -9.82
CA ALA A 195 -1.10 -7.35 -10.38
C ALA A 195 -1.95 -8.12 -11.40
N VAL A 196 -3.27 -8.01 -11.26
CA VAL A 196 -4.24 -8.69 -12.12
C VAL A 196 -4.79 -7.69 -13.13
N TYR A 197 -4.80 -8.10 -14.40
CA TYR A 197 -5.52 -7.38 -15.43
C TYR A 197 -7.02 -7.67 -15.28
N LEU A 198 -7.80 -6.62 -15.01
CA LEU A 198 -9.25 -6.71 -14.98
C LEU A 198 -9.80 -6.35 -16.37
N PRO A 199 -10.67 -7.19 -16.97
CA PRO A 199 -11.23 -6.97 -18.29
C PRO A 199 -12.22 -5.79 -18.34
#